data_AF-W8PL91-F1
#
_entry.id   AF-W8PL91-F1
#
_cell.length_a   1.000
_cell.length_b   1.000
_cell.length_c   1.000
_cell.angle_alpha   90.00
_cell.angle_beta   90.00
_cell.angle_gamma   90.00
#
_symmetry.space_group_name_H-M   'P 1'
#
loop_
_entity.id
_entity.type
_entity.pdbx_description
1 polymer ?
#
loop_
_entity_poly.entity_id
_entity_poly.type
_entity_poly.pdbx_seq_one_letter_code
_entity_poly.pdbx_strand_id
1 'polypeptide(L)'
;MEVYRKKSVIIDPKVWVEASDDYEDNEVLSVACDAGVEYVITQDWNDILSLRDPKTKEVIIEDENGNEVCRLKILTPREFLEELQEKGKI
;
A
#
# COMPACT_ATOMS: atom_id res chain seq x y z
N MET A 1 -0.11 20.80 -22.22
CA MET A 1 0.56 20.24 -21.03
C MET A 1 -0.34 20.50 -19.84
N GLU A 2 -1.06 19.48 -19.37
CA GLU A 2 -1.81 19.60 -18.12
C GLU A 2 -0.82 19.70 -16.96
N VAL A 3 -0.90 20.80 -16.23
CA VAL A 3 -0.13 21.04 -15.01
C VAL A 3 -0.79 20.22 -13.92
N TYR A 4 -0.20 19.08 -13.53
CA TYR A 4 -0.72 18.30 -12.42
C TYR A 4 -0.84 19.18 -11.18
N ARG A 5 -2.05 19.22 -10.59
CA ARG A 5 -2.29 19.99 -9.36
C ARG A 5 -1.65 19.22 -8.20
N LYS A 6 -0.41 19.57 -7.85
CA LYS A 6 0.29 18.97 -6.71
C LYS A 6 -0.46 19.34 -5.43
N LYS A 7 -0.99 18.34 -4.73
CA LYS A 7 -1.58 18.46 -3.40
C LYS A 7 -0.75 17.63 -2.43
N SER A 8 -0.46 18.17 -1.26
CA SER A 8 0.07 17.43 -0.12
C SER A 8 -0.85 17.62 1.07
N VAL A 9 -0.96 16.59 1.90
CA VAL A 9 -1.71 16.60 3.16
C VAL A 9 -0.80 15.92 4.18
N ILE A 10 -0.71 16.49 5.38
CA ILE A 10 -0.06 15.80 6.50
C ILE A 10 -1.08 14.81 7.04
N ILE A 11 -0.70 13.54 7.08
CA ILE A 11 -1.51 12.46 7.64
C ILE A 11 -0.80 12.03 8.92
N ASP A 12 -1.56 12.00 10.01
CA ASP A 12 -1.14 11.45 11.29
C ASP A 12 -1.97 10.17 11.50
N PRO A 13 -1.43 8.97 11.19
CA PRO A 13 -2.20 7.74 11.15
C PRO A 13 -2.67 7.37 12.57
N LYS A 14 -3.96 7.05 12.71
CA LYS A 14 -4.51 6.66 14.02
C LYS A 14 -4.15 5.25 14.44
N VAL A 15 -3.76 4.43 13.46
CA VAL A 15 -3.39 3.03 13.64
C VAL A 15 -1.94 2.90 13.21
N TRP A 16 -1.13 2.36 14.11
CA TRP A 16 0.24 1.98 13.82
C TRP A 16 0.28 0.52 13.36
N VAL A 17 0.94 0.27 12.23
CA VAL A 17 1.12 -1.05 11.64
C VAL A 17 2.53 -1.53 11.95
N GLU A 18 2.66 -2.71 12.55
CA GLU A 18 3.94 -3.39 12.79
C GLU A 18 4.02 -4.64 11.91
N ALA A 19 4.32 -4.44 10.62
CA ALA A 19 4.35 -5.52 9.62
C ALA A 19 5.75 -5.76 9.03
N SER A 20 6.68 -4.81 9.19
CA SER A 20 8.08 -4.91 8.78
C SER A 20 9.00 -4.71 9.98
N ASP A 21 10.21 -5.26 9.91
CA ASP A 21 11.28 -4.95 10.86
C ASP A 21 11.87 -3.55 10.60
N ASP A 22 11.64 -2.98 9.41
CA ASP A 22 11.98 -1.60 9.09
C ASP A 22 10.88 -0.65 9.60
N TYR A 23 11.30 0.35 10.38
CA TYR A 23 10.41 1.36 10.93
C TYR A 23 9.79 2.24 9.84
N GLU A 24 10.54 2.59 8.79
CA GLU A 24 10.05 3.47 7.72
C GLU A 24 8.95 2.79 6.89
N ASP A 25 9.04 1.47 6.69
CA ASP A 25 7.99 0.69 6.04
C ASP A 25 6.68 0.71 6.84
N ASN A 26 6.80 0.56 8.16
CA ASN A 26 5.66 0.60 9.07
C ASN A 26 4.96 1.96 9.02
N GLU A 27 5.69 3.06 8.88
CA GLU A 27 5.10 4.39 8.64
C GLU A 27 4.30 4.43 7.35
N VAL A 28 4.87 3.93 6.24
CA VAL A 28 4.21 3.90 4.93
C VAL A 28 2.92 3.08 4.99
N LEU A 29 2.96 1.89 5.61
CA LEU A 29 1.79 1.02 5.75
C LEU A 29 0.73 1.61 6.68
N SER A 30 1.14 2.24 7.78
CA SER A 30 0.24 2.94 8.71
C SER A 30 -0.54 4.03 8.00
N VAL A 31 0.14 4.86 7.21
CA VAL A 31 -0.49 5.92 6.40
C VAL A 31 -1.41 5.33 5.34
N ALA A 32 -0.98 4.26 4.65
CA ALA A 32 -1.78 3.61 3.61
C ALA A 32 -3.10 3.06 4.17
N CYS A 33 -3.04 2.41 5.34
CA CYS A 33 -4.22 1.86 6.00
C CYS A 33 -5.15 2.94 6.54
N ASP A 34 -4.62 3.98 7.20
CA ASP A 34 -5.45 5.10 7.70
C ASP A 34 -6.14 5.85 6.55
N ALA A 35 -5.45 6.03 5.42
CA ALA A 35 -6.00 6.65 4.22
C ALA A 35 -6.97 5.74 3.44
N GLY A 36 -7.05 4.45 3.77
CA GLY A 36 -7.91 3.48 3.09
C GLY A 36 -7.59 3.33 1.60
N VAL A 37 -6.31 3.35 1.24
CA VAL A 37 -5.89 3.24 -0.17
C VAL A 37 -6.09 1.81 -0.70
N GLU A 38 -6.53 1.68 -1.95
CA GLU A 38 -6.62 0.37 -2.62
C GLU A 38 -5.23 -0.17 -3.00
N TYR A 39 -4.26 0.73 -3.24
CA TYR A 39 -2.95 0.40 -3.77
C TYR A 39 -1.82 1.17 -3.07
N VAL A 40 -0.73 0.46 -2.78
CA VAL A 40 0.60 1.03 -2.54
C VAL A 40 1.46 0.68 -3.73
N ILE A 41 2.02 1.69 -4.40
CA ILE A 41 2.86 1.51 -5.59
C ILE A 41 4.31 1.80 -5.21
N THR A 42 5.18 0.80 -5.28
CA THR A 42 6.57 0.90 -4.84
C THR A 42 7.52 0.06 -5.71
N GLN A 43 8.81 0.38 -5.67
CA GLN A 43 9.89 -0.44 -6.26
C GLN A 43 10.76 -1.13 -5.20
N ASP A 44 10.36 -1.06 -3.94
CA ASP A 44 11.10 -1.64 -2.84
C ASP A 44 10.88 -3.16 -2.77
N TRP A 45 11.80 -3.89 -3.41
CA TRP A 45 11.70 -5.33 -3.59
C TRP A 45 12.02 -6.16 -2.36
N ASN A 46 12.91 -5.66 -1.51
CA ASN A 46 13.44 -6.45 -0.40
C ASN A 46 12.57 -6.32 0.83
N ASP A 47 11.89 -5.18 0.99
CA ASP A 47 11.19 -4.87 2.22
C ASP A 47 9.68 -4.86 1.94
N ILE A 48 9.09 -3.73 1.51
CA ILE A 48 7.63 -3.62 1.33
C ILE A 48 7.02 -4.64 0.34
N LEU A 49 7.64 -4.88 -0.83
CA LEU A 49 7.10 -5.86 -1.80
C LEU A 49 7.24 -7.30 -1.33
N SER A 50 8.09 -7.58 -0.34
CA SER A 50 8.26 -8.94 0.20
C SER A 50 7.11 -9.34 1.12
N LEU A 51 6.39 -8.36 1.68
CA LEU A 51 5.27 -8.56 2.62
C LEU A 51 4.01 -9.09 1.94
N ARG A 52 3.85 -8.87 0.63
CA ARG A 52 2.62 -9.24 -0.09
C ARG A 52 2.58 -10.72 -0.43
N ASP A 53 1.36 -11.25 -0.50
CA ASP A 53 1.16 -12.57 -1.09
C ASP A 53 1.58 -12.55 -2.58
N PRO A 54 2.44 -13.48 -3.03
CA PRO A 54 3.03 -13.42 -4.36
C PRO A 54 2.02 -13.64 -5.49
N LYS A 55 0.83 -14.21 -5.21
CA LYS A 55 -0.19 -14.52 -6.21
C LYS A 55 -1.22 -13.40 -6.33
N THR A 56 -1.75 -12.94 -5.21
CA THR A 56 -2.81 -11.92 -5.13
C THR A 56 -2.26 -10.51 -5.07
N LYS A 57 -1.00 -10.36 -4.64
CA LYS A 57 -0.32 -9.10 -4.36
C LYS A 57 -0.95 -8.32 -3.20
N GLU A 58 -1.79 -8.98 -2.41
CA GLU A 58 -2.47 -8.39 -1.25
C GLU A 58 -1.60 -8.52 0.00
N VAL A 59 -1.72 -7.52 0.87
CA VAL A 59 -1.31 -7.57 2.27
C VAL A 59 -2.58 -7.39 3.10
N ILE A 60 -2.76 -8.29 4.07
CA ILE A 60 -3.83 -8.23 5.06
C ILE A 60 -3.15 -7.91 6.40
N ILE A 61 -3.54 -6.80 7.01
CA ILE A 61 -3.06 -6.38 8.32
C ILE A 61 -4.17 -6.69 9.32
N GLU A 62 -3.80 -7.43 10.37
CA GLU A 62 -4.69 -7.90 11.42
C GLU A 62 -4.34 -7.27 12.77
N ASP A 63 -5.32 -7.17 13.67
CA ASP A 63 -5.09 -6.78 15.06
C ASP A 63 -4.59 -7.98 15.91
N GLU A 64 -4.30 -7.73 17.20
CA GLU A 64 -3.85 -8.76 18.13
C GLU A 64 -4.86 -9.92 18.34
N ASN A 65 -6.12 -9.72 17.95
CA ASN A 65 -7.18 -10.73 18.04
C ASN A 65 -7.39 -11.48 16.71
N GLY A 66 -6.61 -11.17 15.66
CA GLY A 66 -6.75 -11.73 14.33
C GLY A 66 -7.90 -11.14 13.50
N ASN A 67 -8.39 -9.94 13.86
CA ASN A 67 -9.39 -9.25 13.04
C ASN A 67 -8.69 -8.42 11.96
N GLU A 68 -9.18 -8.51 10.72
CA GLU A 68 -8.70 -7.66 9.62
C GLU A 68 -8.95 -6.18 9.91
N VAL A 69 -7.87 -5.41 10.01
CA VAL A 69 -7.87 -3.95 10.18
C VAL A 69 -7.81 -3.26 8.83
N CYS A 70 -7.03 -3.82 7.91
CA CYS A 70 -6.72 -3.20 6.63
C CYS A 70 -6.32 -4.25 5.60
N ARG A 71 -6.70 -4.01 4.35
CA ARG A 71 -6.28 -4.81 3.20
C ARG A 71 -5.97 -3.88 2.04
N LEU A 72 -4.81 -4.08 1.44
CA LEU A 72 -4.34 -3.29 0.31
C LEU A 72 -3.52 -4.16 -0.64
N LYS A 73 -3.43 -3.75 -1.91
CA LYS A 73 -2.49 -4.34 -2.87
C LYS A 73 -1.19 -3.56 -2.90
N ILE A 74 -0.06 -4.26 -2.79
CA ILE A 74 1.26 -3.68 -3.00
C ILE A 74 1.72 -4.06 -4.39
N LEU A 75 1.94 -3.09 -5.26
CA LEU A 75 2.25 -3.31 -6.67
C LEU A 75 3.52 -2.56 -7.07
N THR A 76 4.25 -3.13 -8.02
CA THR A 76 5.23 -2.37 -8.79
C THR A 76 4.52 -1.42 -9.74
N PRO A 77 5.19 -0.35 -10.22
CA PRO A 77 4.60 0.53 -11.23
C PRO A 77 4.14 -0.23 -12.48
N ARG A 78 4.86 -1.28 -12.87
CA ARG A 78 4.47 -2.13 -13.99
C ARG A 78 3.20 -2.93 -13.71
N GLU A 79 3.15 -3.63 -12.57
CA GLU A 79 1.96 -4.41 -12.19
C GLU A 79 0.73 -3.52 -12.03
N PHE A 80 0.90 -2.29 -11.55
CA PHE A 80 -0.19 -1.31 -11.47
C PHE A 80 -0.73 -0.92 -12.84
N LEU A 81 0.15 -0.70 -13.84
CA LEU A 81 -0.28 -0.42 -15.21
C LEU A 81 -1.04 -1.60 -15.83
N GLU A 82 -0.58 -2.83 -15.57
CA GLU A 82 -1.26 -4.06 -16.02
C GLU A 82 -2.66 -4.16 -15.38
N GLU A 83 -2.79 -3.88 -14.07
CA GLU A 83 -4.09 -3.82 -13.37
C GLU A 83 -5.05 -2.77 -13.96
N LEU A 84 -4.54 -1.58 -14.32
CA LEU A 84 -5.38 -0.54 -14.93
C LEU A 84 -5.88 -0.94 -16.33
N GLN A 85 -5.05 -1.62 -17.12
CA GLN A 85 -5.45 -2.14 -18.44
C GLN A 85 -6.52 -3.23 -18.30
N GLU A 86 -6.35 -4.17 -17.38
CA GLU A 86 -7.34 -5.23 -17.13
C GLU A 86 -8.68 -4.66 -16.64
N LYS A 87 -8.64 -3.60 -15.84
CA LYS A 87 -9.83 -2.88 -15.37
C LYS A 87 -10.43 -1.92 -16.42
N GLY A 88 -9.85 -1.82 -17.62
CA GLY A 88 -10.29 -0.92 -18.69
C GLY A 88 -10.24 0.56 -18.31
N LYS A 89 -9.35 0.92 -17.37
CA LYS A 89 -9.19 2.30 -16.86
C LYS A 89 -8.21 3.13 -17.68
N ILE A 90 -7.40 2.49 -18.52
CA ILE A 90 -6.51 3.10 -19.53
C ILE A 90 -6.45 2.22 -20.77
#